data_AF-A0A376VS65-F1
#
_entry.id   AF-A0A376VS65-F1
#
_cell.length_a   1.000
_cell.length_b   1.000
_cell.length_c   1.000
_cell.angle_alpha   90.00
_cell.angle_beta   90.00
_cell.angle_gamma   90.00
#
_symmetry.space_group_name_H-M   'P 1'
#
loop_
_entity.id
_entity.type
_entity.pdbx_description
1 polymer ?
#
loop_
_entity_poly.entity_id
_entity_poly.type
_entity_poly.pdbx_seq_one_letter_code
_entity_poly.pdbx_strand_id
1 'polypeptide(L)'
;MLPQQLHGNVFSYTSSGFKSAWRTAILTLKIENLHFHDLRHEAISRFFELGTLNVMEVAAISGHRSLNMLKRYTHLRAYQLVSKLDAKRKQTCKIAPYFVPYPATVGNRNGLFIVTLHDFDLETRAETRELAISHASVLLLRTLAQAAQRGERVPTPGELPANIDERAMICPLTS
;
A
#
# COMPACT_ATOMS: atom_id res chain seq x y z
N MET A 1 28.33 -12.68 -28.14
CA MET A 1 28.85 -12.50 -29.51
C MET A 1 28.96 -11.01 -29.77
N LEU A 2 30.18 -10.50 -30.00
CA LEU A 2 30.40 -9.11 -30.40
C LEU A 2 29.99 -8.93 -31.88
N PRO A 3 29.40 -7.80 -32.29
CA PRO A 3 29.04 -7.58 -33.69
C PRO A 3 30.31 -7.52 -34.55
N GLN A 4 30.31 -8.30 -35.64
CA GLN A 4 31.47 -8.58 -36.49
C GLN A 4 31.83 -7.42 -37.44
N GLN A 5 31.04 -6.33 -37.46
CA GLN A 5 31.27 -5.15 -38.30
C GLN A 5 30.91 -3.86 -37.54
N LEU A 6 31.86 -2.93 -37.47
CA LEU A 6 31.68 -1.60 -36.86
C LEU A 6 31.01 -0.59 -37.79
N HIS A 7 30.91 -0.91 -39.09
CA HIS A 7 30.32 -0.05 -40.12
C HIS A 7 29.56 -0.89 -41.16
N GLY A 8 28.46 -0.34 -41.69
CA GLY A 8 27.59 -0.99 -42.66
C GLY A 8 26.39 -1.70 -42.02
N ASN A 9 25.64 -2.46 -42.83
CA ASN A 9 24.49 -3.20 -42.34
C ASN A 9 24.94 -4.34 -41.41
N VAL A 10 24.34 -4.41 -40.22
CA VAL A 10 24.54 -5.52 -39.27
C VAL A 10 24.08 -6.87 -39.87
N PHE A 11 23.05 -6.82 -40.72
CA PHE A 11 22.54 -7.97 -41.44
C PHE A 11 22.56 -7.74 -42.95
N SER A 12 23.10 -8.69 -43.70
CA SER A 12 23.25 -8.62 -45.15
C SER A 12 22.04 -9.14 -45.94
N TYR A 13 20.97 -9.57 -45.28
CA TYR A 13 19.77 -10.10 -45.95
C TYR A 13 18.79 -8.99 -46.37
N THR A 14 18.02 -9.27 -47.41
CA THR A 14 16.90 -8.42 -47.85
C THR A 14 15.60 -8.81 -47.11
N SER A 15 14.63 -7.90 -47.07
CA SER A 15 13.31 -8.16 -46.47
C SER A 15 12.58 -9.34 -47.12
N SER A 16 12.73 -9.54 -48.43
CA SER A 16 12.15 -10.69 -49.14
C SER A 16 12.86 -11.99 -48.77
N GLY A 17 14.20 -11.98 -48.69
CA GLY A 17 15.00 -13.12 -48.23
C GLY A 17 14.61 -13.56 -46.82
N PHE A 18 14.47 -12.60 -45.89
CA PHE A 18 14.01 -12.86 -44.53
C PHE A 18 12.62 -13.50 -44.49
N LYS A 19 11.64 -12.93 -45.23
CA LYS A 19 10.28 -13.50 -45.29
C LYS A 19 10.26 -14.93 -45.82
N SER A 20 11.09 -15.23 -46.82
CA SER A 20 11.21 -16.58 -47.36
C SER A 20 11.82 -17.55 -46.34
N ALA A 21 12.91 -17.16 -45.69
CA ALA A 21 13.56 -17.96 -44.65
C ALA A 21 12.61 -18.21 -43.46
N TRP A 22 11.88 -17.20 -43.00
CA TRP A 22 10.86 -17.32 -41.96
C TRP A 22 9.79 -18.34 -42.34
N ARG A 23 9.23 -18.23 -43.55
CA ARG A 23 8.20 -19.16 -44.03
C ARG A 23 8.72 -20.59 -44.08
N THR A 24 9.92 -20.81 -44.60
CA THR A 24 10.55 -22.14 -44.62
C THR A 24 10.72 -22.68 -43.20
N ALA A 25 11.24 -21.88 -42.27
CA ALA A 25 11.43 -22.30 -40.88
C ALA A 25 10.13 -22.71 -40.19
N ILE A 26 9.06 -21.93 -40.34
CA ILE A 26 7.72 -22.23 -39.78
C ILE A 26 7.15 -23.54 -40.38
N LEU A 27 7.31 -23.75 -41.70
CA LEU A 27 6.87 -24.98 -42.37
C LEU A 27 7.66 -26.21 -41.89
N THR A 28 8.98 -26.09 -41.77
CA THR A 28 9.85 -27.18 -41.28
C THR A 28 9.51 -27.57 -39.85
N LEU A 29 9.21 -26.58 -39.00
CA LEU A 29 8.84 -26.79 -37.59
C LEU A 29 7.36 -27.18 -37.40
N LYS A 30 6.56 -27.20 -38.48
CA LYS A 30 5.11 -27.49 -38.45
C LYS A 30 4.33 -26.60 -37.47
N ILE A 31 4.71 -25.34 -37.36
CA ILE A 31 4.01 -24.37 -36.52
C ILE A 31 2.90 -23.71 -37.33
N GLU A 32 1.67 -23.76 -36.83
CA GLU A 32 0.52 -23.16 -37.51
C GLU A 32 0.28 -21.74 -37.03
N ASN A 33 -0.10 -20.86 -37.97
CA ASN A 33 -0.59 -19.50 -37.70
C ASN A 33 0.33 -18.57 -36.88
N LEU A 34 1.65 -18.82 -36.87
CA LEU A 34 2.64 -17.95 -36.23
C LEU A 34 3.20 -16.92 -37.22
N HIS A 35 2.95 -15.63 -36.95
CA HIS A 35 3.47 -14.52 -37.72
C HIS A 35 4.67 -13.87 -37.02
N PHE A 36 5.53 -13.21 -37.80
CA PHE A 36 6.71 -12.56 -37.24
C PHE A 36 6.37 -11.44 -36.22
N HIS A 37 5.25 -10.74 -36.41
CA HIS A 37 4.82 -9.69 -35.47
C HIS A 37 4.32 -10.25 -34.13
N ASP A 38 3.92 -11.53 -34.08
CA ASP A 38 3.51 -12.20 -32.86
C ASP A 38 4.68 -12.33 -31.87
N LEU A 39 5.92 -12.39 -32.36
CA LEU A 39 7.10 -12.35 -31.50
C LEU A 39 7.20 -11.04 -30.71
N ARG A 40 6.81 -9.92 -31.34
CA ARG A 40 6.75 -8.63 -30.65
C ARG A 40 5.61 -8.61 -29.63
N HIS A 41 4.46 -9.18 -29.99
CA HIS A 41 3.34 -9.33 -29.06
C HIS A 41 3.74 -10.14 -27.83
N GLU A 42 4.39 -11.28 -28.02
CA GLU A 42 4.85 -12.17 -26.95
C GLU A 42 5.91 -11.50 -26.06
N ALA A 43 6.89 -10.82 -26.64
CA ALA A 43 7.90 -10.09 -25.86
C ALA A 43 7.28 -9.03 -24.96
N ILE A 44 6.28 -8.29 -25.46
CA ILE A 44 5.56 -7.28 -24.68
C ILE A 44 4.76 -7.95 -23.56
N SER A 45 4.02 -9.03 -23.85
CA SER A 45 3.31 -9.81 -22.83
C SER A 45 4.24 -10.24 -21.70
N ARG A 46 5.41 -10.79 -22.02
CA ARG A 46 6.42 -11.19 -21.01
C ARG A 46 6.94 -10.01 -20.19
N PHE A 47 7.16 -8.84 -20.80
CA PHE A 47 7.55 -7.65 -20.04
C PHE A 47 6.46 -7.21 -19.05
N PHE A 48 5.18 -7.37 -19.42
CA PHE A 48 4.08 -7.09 -18.51
C PHE A 48 3.99 -8.12 -17.37
N GLU A 49 4.16 -9.40 -17.68
CA GLU A 49 4.15 -10.53 -16.73
C GLU A 49 5.28 -10.46 -15.71
N LEU A 50 6.50 -10.13 -16.14
CA LEU A 50 7.67 -9.96 -15.27
C LEU A 50 7.46 -8.90 -14.18
N GLY A 51 6.57 -7.93 -14.42
CA GLY A 51 6.18 -6.94 -13.42
C GLY A 51 7.25 -5.90 -13.06
N THR A 52 8.47 -6.02 -13.59
CA THR A 52 9.62 -5.15 -13.27
C THR A 52 9.55 -3.79 -13.97
N LEU A 53 8.96 -3.73 -15.17
CA LEU A 53 8.90 -2.53 -15.99
C LEU A 53 7.55 -1.81 -15.88
N ASN A 54 7.57 -0.48 -15.95
CA ASN A 54 6.37 0.36 -16.09
C ASN A 54 5.91 0.43 -17.55
N VAL A 55 4.64 0.80 -17.78
CA VAL A 55 4.01 0.93 -19.11
C VAL A 55 4.83 1.83 -20.04
N MET A 56 5.38 2.93 -19.52
CA MET A 56 6.22 3.86 -20.29
C MET A 56 7.56 3.25 -20.70
N GLU A 57 8.19 2.46 -19.83
CA GLU A 57 9.46 1.79 -20.12
C GLU A 57 9.26 0.70 -21.16
N VAL A 58 8.17 -0.08 -21.01
CA VAL A 58 7.77 -1.06 -22.02
C VAL A 58 7.51 -0.37 -23.36
N ALA A 59 6.86 0.81 -23.38
CA ALA A 59 6.62 1.57 -24.60
C ALA A 59 7.93 2.03 -25.27
N ALA A 60 8.90 2.52 -24.49
CA ALA A 60 10.21 2.94 -24.99
C ALA A 60 11.00 1.77 -25.58
N ILE A 61 11.09 0.65 -24.85
CA ILE A 61 11.80 -0.56 -25.31
C ILE A 61 11.13 -1.16 -26.55
N SER A 62 9.80 -1.24 -26.53
CA SER A 62 9.01 -1.77 -27.64
C SER A 62 8.68 -0.74 -28.72
N GLY A 63 9.32 0.44 -28.74
CA GLY A 63 9.18 1.47 -29.77
C GLY A 63 7.74 1.92 -30.08
N HIS A 64 6.85 1.92 -29.08
CA HIS A 64 5.47 2.36 -29.26
C HIS A 64 5.35 3.88 -29.16
N ARG A 65 4.83 4.51 -30.22
CA ARG A 65 4.53 5.96 -30.22
C ARG A 65 3.28 6.33 -29.42
N SER A 66 2.33 5.40 -29.29
CA SER A 66 1.08 5.59 -28.54
C SER A 66 0.83 4.42 -27.59
N LEU A 67 0.43 4.75 -26.37
CA LEU A 67 0.11 3.78 -25.32
C LEU A 67 -1.20 3.03 -25.58
N ASN A 68 -2.05 3.50 -26.50
CA ASN A 68 -3.31 2.81 -26.82
C ASN A 68 -3.09 1.36 -27.28
N MET A 69 -1.98 1.09 -27.96
CA MET A 69 -1.61 -0.26 -28.41
C MET A 69 -1.19 -1.19 -27.26
N LEU A 70 -0.77 -0.62 -26.13
CA LEU A 70 -0.33 -1.39 -24.95
C LEU A 70 -1.45 -1.69 -23.96
N LYS A 71 -2.60 -1.02 -24.07
CA LYS A 71 -3.78 -1.24 -23.20
C LYS A 71 -4.24 -2.70 -23.19
N ARG A 72 -4.04 -3.44 -24.27
CA ARG A 72 -4.39 -4.87 -24.34
C ARG A 72 -3.63 -5.72 -23.30
N TYR A 73 -2.44 -5.31 -22.88
CA TYR A 73 -1.60 -6.05 -21.92
C TYR A 73 -1.73 -5.52 -20.49
N THR A 74 -2.40 -4.39 -20.26
CA THR A 74 -2.54 -3.81 -18.91
C THR A 74 -3.52 -4.58 -18.02
N HIS A 75 -4.44 -5.35 -18.62
CA HIS A 75 -5.39 -6.19 -17.87
C HIS A 75 -4.70 -7.25 -17.01
N LEU A 76 -3.52 -7.75 -17.43
CA LEU A 76 -2.70 -8.68 -16.66
C LEU A 76 -2.25 -8.11 -15.29
N ARG A 77 -2.32 -6.78 -15.09
CA ARG A 77 -1.89 -6.12 -13.84
C ARG A 77 -3.02 -5.70 -12.91
N ALA A 78 -4.30 -5.89 -13.26
CA ALA A 78 -5.41 -5.48 -12.41
C ALA A 78 -5.32 -6.13 -11.01
N TYR A 79 -4.91 -7.39 -10.93
CA TYR A 79 -4.67 -8.09 -9.67
C TYR A 79 -3.52 -7.47 -8.84
N GLN A 80 -2.43 -7.04 -9.49
CA GLN A 80 -1.30 -6.38 -8.82
C GLN A 80 -1.64 -4.98 -8.30
N LEU A 81 -2.64 -4.32 -8.90
CA LEU A 81 -3.14 -3.02 -8.40
C LEU A 81 -3.81 -3.17 -7.03
N VAL A 82 -4.54 -4.26 -6.80
CA VAL A 82 -5.16 -4.54 -5.49
C VAL A 82 -4.09 -4.60 -4.41
N SER A 83 -3.00 -5.35 -4.64
CA SER A 83 -1.89 -5.43 -3.68
C SER A 83 -1.20 -4.07 -3.44
N LYS A 84 -1.13 -3.19 -4.45
CA LYS A 84 -0.59 -1.82 -4.30
C LYS A 84 -1.56 -0.89 -3.55
N LEU A 85 -2.87 -1.07 -3.71
CA LEU A 85 -3.88 -0.34 -2.93
C LEU A 85 -3.89 -0.80 -1.47
N ASP A 86 -3.77 -2.10 -1.23
CA ASP A 86 -3.65 -2.67 0.12
C ASP A 86 -2.37 -2.21 0.84
N ALA A 87 -1.28 -1.96 0.10
CA ALA A 87 -0.07 -1.38 0.69
C ALA A 87 -0.30 0.03 1.27
N LYS A 88 -1.23 0.83 0.73
CA LYS A 88 -1.63 2.12 1.34
C LYS A 88 -2.48 1.94 2.59
N ARG A 89 -3.23 0.85 2.73
CA ARG A 89 -3.94 0.51 3.98
C ARG A 89 -2.97 0.28 5.14
N LYS A 90 -1.75 -0.22 4.89
CA LYS A 90 -0.67 -0.26 5.90
C LYS A 90 -0.18 1.13 6.32
N GLN A 91 -0.42 2.16 5.52
CA GLN A 91 -0.10 3.56 5.86
C GLN A 91 -1.12 4.12 6.87
N THR A 92 -2.40 3.71 6.79
CA THR A 92 -3.40 3.96 7.84
C THR A 92 -2.98 3.30 9.16
N CYS A 93 -2.33 2.14 9.13
CA CYS A 93 -1.73 1.51 10.31
C CYS A 93 -0.56 2.29 10.92
N LYS A 94 -0.02 3.35 10.28
CA LYS A 94 0.99 4.23 10.90
C LYS A 94 0.41 5.22 11.91
N ILE A 95 -0.91 5.48 11.84
CA ILE A 95 -1.60 6.37 12.77
C ILE A 95 -2.16 5.57 13.97
N ALA A 96 -2.46 4.29 13.78
CA ALA A 96 -2.91 3.39 14.84
C ALA A 96 -2.06 3.39 16.14
N PRO A 97 -0.72 3.55 16.12
CA PRO A 97 0.09 3.65 17.33
C PRO A 97 -0.25 4.86 18.21
N TYR A 98 -0.86 5.91 17.66
CA TYR A 98 -1.25 7.10 18.42
C TYR A 98 -2.55 6.91 19.21
N PHE A 99 -3.38 5.93 18.84
CA PHE A 99 -4.71 5.74 19.42
C PHE A 99 -4.79 4.47 20.26
N VAL A 100 -3.89 4.36 21.24
CA VAL A 100 -3.85 3.24 22.19
C VAL A 100 -4.73 3.52 23.41
N PRO A 101 -5.33 2.49 24.03
CA PRO A 101 -6.03 2.64 25.31
C PRO A 101 -5.07 3.00 26.44
N TYR A 102 -5.50 3.89 27.35
CA TYR A 102 -4.74 4.28 28.54
C TYR A 102 -5.44 3.84 29.83
N PRO A 103 -4.67 3.42 30.84
CA PRO A 103 -5.23 3.12 32.14
C PRO A 103 -5.68 4.42 32.84
N ALA A 104 -6.86 4.36 33.45
CA ALA A 104 -7.44 5.45 34.23
C ALA A 104 -7.97 4.91 35.56
N THR A 105 -8.10 5.83 36.51
CA THR A 105 -8.64 5.54 37.83
C THR A 105 -10.06 6.07 37.90
N VAL A 106 -10.97 5.28 38.46
CA VAL A 106 -12.38 5.65 38.60
C VAL A 106 -12.68 5.74 40.09
N GLY A 107 -13.20 6.87 40.53
CA GLY A 107 -13.62 7.08 41.92
C GLY A 107 -15.01 7.70 41.98
N ASN A 108 -15.79 7.35 42.98
CA ASN A 108 -17.05 8.03 43.27
C ASN A 108 -16.83 9.00 44.43
N ARG A 109 -17.11 10.28 44.21
CA ARG A 109 -17.13 11.31 45.26
C ARG A 109 -18.44 12.06 45.20
N ASN A 110 -19.20 12.00 46.30
CA ASN A 110 -20.46 12.73 46.48
C ASN A 110 -21.51 12.50 45.36
N GLY A 111 -21.56 11.29 44.79
CA GLY A 111 -22.50 10.96 43.71
C GLY A 111 -22.02 11.32 42.30
N LEU A 112 -20.82 11.88 42.14
CA LEU A 112 -20.16 12.04 40.85
C LEU A 112 -19.04 10.99 40.69
N PHE A 113 -19.02 10.38 39.51
CA PHE A 113 -17.92 9.54 39.06
C PHE A 113 -16.84 10.40 38.44
N ILE A 114 -15.62 10.23 38.94
CA ILE A 114 -14.42 10.94 38.53
C ILE A 114 -13.50 9.93 37.86
N VAL A 115 -13.11 10.19 36.61
CA VAL A 115 -12.14 9.38 35.86
C VAL A 115 -10.86 10.19 35.67
N THR A 116 -9.72 9.67 36.13
CA THR A 116 -8.42 10.36 36.03
C THR A 116 -7.44 9.58 35.16
N LEU A 117 -6.90 10.24 34.13
CA LEU A 117 -5.85 9.76 33.24
C LEU A 117 -4.51 10.35 33.70
N HIS A 118 -3.78 9.60 34.51
CA HIS A 118 -2.55 10.07 35.15
C HIS A 118 -1.43 10.42 34.15
N ASP A 119 -1.36 9.71 33.02
CA ASP A 119 -0.33 9.94 32.00
C ASP A 119 -0.47 11.30 31.28
N PHE A 120 -1.64 11.95 31.38
CA PHE A 120 -1.94 13.22 30.72
C PHE A 120 -2.38 14.33 31.68
N ASP A 121 -2.47 14.05 32.98
CA ASP A 121 -3.03 14.96 33.99
C ASP A 121 -4.46 15.44 33.64
N LEU A 122 -5.29 14.51 33.15
CA LEU A 122 -6.66 14.78 32.71
C LEU A 122 -7.69 14.12 33.63
N GLU A 123 -8.77 14.85 33.94
CA GLU A 123 -9.87 14.37 34.78
C GLU A 123 -11.22 14.66 34.10
N THR A 124 -12.15 13.70 34.15
CA THR A 124 -13.55 13.90 33.76
C THR A 124 -14.49 13.58 34.91
N ARG A 125 -15.63 14.26 34.95
CA ARG A 125 -16.67 14.08 35.97
C ARG A 125 -18.01 13.87 35.30
N ALA A 126 -18.79 12.92 35.82
CA ALA A 126 -20.18 12.74 35.40
C ALA A 126 -21.04 12.11 36.51
N GLU A 127 -22.35 12.16 36.32
CA GLU A 127 -23.36 11.59 37.23
C GLU A 127 -23.38 10.06 37.19
N THR A 128 -23.03 9.46 36.04
CA THR A 128 -22.97 8.01 35.85
C THR A 128 -21.58 7.58 35.41
N ARG A 129 -21.24 6.33 35.73
CA ARG A 129 -19.94 5.73 35.40
C ARG A 129 -19.71 5.69 33.88
N GLU A 130 -20.72 5.30 33.13
CA GLU A 130 -20.67 5.17 31.67
C GLU A 130 -20.42 6.54 31.02
N LEU A 131 -21.10 7.58 31.51
CA LEU A 131 -20.94 8.93 30.99
C LEU A 131 -19.56 9.50 31.32
N ALA A 132 -19.03 9.22 32.51
CA ALA A 132 -17.68 9.65 32.89
C ALA A 132 -16.61 9.00 32.00
N ILE A 133 -16.76 7.70 31.69
CA ILE A 133 -15.88 6.95 30.79
C ILE A 133 -15.98 7.45 29.35
N SER A 134 -17.20 7.73 28.86
CA SER A 134 -17.40 8.26 27.50
C SER A 134 -16.82 9.68 27.36
N HIS A 135 -16.96 10.54 28.38
CA HIS A 135 -16.28 11.83 28.41
C HIS A 135 -14.76 11.67 28.42
N ALA A 136 -14.23 10.69 29.17
CA ALA A 136 -12.80 10.40 29.21
C ALA A 136 -12.26 9.88 27.87
N SER A 137 -13.02 9.04 27.16
CA SER A 137 -12.61 8.51 25.85
C SER A 137 -12.53 9.60 24.79
N VAL A 138 -13.52 10.50 24.76
CA VAL A 138 -13.53 11.66 23.86
C VAL A 138 -12.37 12.60 24.17
N LEU A 139 -12.10 12.86 25.45
CA LEU A 139 -11.01 13.73 25.88
C LEU A 139 -9.63 13.15 25.51
N LEU A 140 -9.44 11.84 25.74
CA LEU A 140 -8.23 11.12 25.36
C LEU A 140 -8.03 11.12 23.84
N LEU A 141 -9.08 10.83 23.06
CA LEU A 141 -9.03 10.87 21.61
C LEU A 141 -8.59 12.24 21.08
N ARG A 142 -9.18 13.32 21.61
CA ARG A 142 -8.84 14.69 21.22
C ARG A 142 -7.38 15.01 21.52
N THR A 143 -6.90 14.63 22.70
CA THR A 143 -5.52 14.86 23.13
C THR A 143 -4.52 14.12 22.24
N LEU A 144 -4.77 12.83 21.99
CA LEU A 144 -3.93 12.01 21.12
C LEU A 144 -3.93 12.52 19.67
N ALA A 145 -5.08 12.97 19.16
CA ALA A 145 -5.19 13.55 17.81
C ALA A 145 -4.43 14.89 17.69
N GLN A 146 -4.48 15.75 18.72
CA GLN A 146 -3.73 17.00 18.75
C GLN A 146 -2.22 16.77 18.82
N ALA A 147 -1.77 15.82 19.65
CA ALA A 147 -0.36 15.43 19.72
C ALA A 147 0.13 14.86 18.37
N ALA A 148 -0.65 13.99 17.74
CA ALA A 148 -0.35 13.45 16.41
C ALA A 148 -0.26 14.55 15.34
N GLN A 149 -1.16 15.54 15.37
CA GLN A 149 -1.15 16.68 14.45
C GLN A 149 0.11 17.55 14.61
N ARG A 150 0.59 17.74 15.84
CA ARG A 150 1.79 18.52 16.16
C ARG A 150 3.10 17.72 15.98
N GLY A 151 3.01 16.41 15.73
CA GLY A 151 4.18 15.53 15.65
C GLY A 151 4.86 15.30 17.01
N GLU A 152 4.13 15.54 18.11
CA GLU A 152 4.62 15.36 19.47
C GLU A 152 4.55 13.88 19.88
N ARG A 153 5.52 13.43 20.68
CA ARG A 153 5.49 12.07 21.23
C ARG A 153 4.50 12.02 22.39
N VAL A 154 3.58 11.07 22.33
CA VAL A 154 2.68 10.76 23.44
C VAL A 154 3.38 9.85 24.47
N PRO A 155 3.11 10.00 25.77
CA PRO A 155 3.66 9.14 26.82
C PRO A 155 3.20 7.69 26.60
N THR A 156 4.03 6.69 26.87
CA THR A 156 3.58 5.29 26.86
C THR A 156 2.64 5.03 28.04
N PRO A 157 1.59 4.19 27.90
CA PRO A 157 0.69 3.86 29.01
C PRO A 157 1.46 3.43 30.26
N GLY A 158 1.32 4.20 31.34
CA GLY A 158 2.08 4.05 32.58
C GLY A 158 1.40 3.11 33.59
N GLU A 159 2.11 2.80 34.68
CA GLU A 159 1.53 2.06 35.81
C GLU A 159 0.65 2.98 36.67
N LEU A 160 -0.50 2.46 37.11
CA LEU A 160 -1.39 3.17 38.03
C LEU A 160 -0.91 3.04 39.48
N PRO A 161 -1.19 4.02 40.36
CA PRO A 161 -0.89 3.93 41.78
C PRO A 161 -1.52 2.69 42.43
N ALA A 162 -0.80 2.06 43.36
CA ALA A 162 -1.21 0.81 44.00
C ALA A 162 -2.46 0.93 44.91
N ASN A 163 -2.80 2.14 45.36
CA ASN A 163 -3.78 2.39 46.42
C ASN A 163 -5.16 2.85 45.88
N ILE A 164 -5.72 2.15 44.90
CA ILE A 164 -6.92 2.61 44.17
C ILE A 164 -7.92 1.48 43.97
N ASP A 165 -9.18 1.77 44.31
CA ASP A 165 -10.28 0.81 44.37
C ASP A 165 -10.79 0.38 42.97
N GLU A 166 -10.76 1.24 41.95
CA GLU A 166 -11.27 0.91 40.62
C GLU A 166 -10.39 1.43 39.47
N ARG A 167 -10.05 0.52 38.55
CA ARG A 167 -9.21 0.77 37.38
C ARG A 167 -10.01 0.52 36.11
N ALA A 168 -9.88 1.39 35.12
CA ALA A 168 -10.52 1.25 33.82
C ALA A 168 -9.53 1.51 32.69
N MET A 169 -9.66 0.75 31.59
CA MET A 169 -8.93 1.06 30.35
C MET A 169 -9.80 1.97 29.50
N ILE A 170 -9.35 3.20 29.27
CA ILE A 170 -10.06 4.17 28.45
C ILE A 170 -9.59 4.02 27.02
N CYS A 171 -10.48 3.51 26.18
CA CYS A 171 -10.24 3.32 24.75
C CYS A 171 -10.67 4.58 23.98
N PRO A 172 -9.76 5.27 23.26
CA PRO A 172 -10.11 6.51 22.53
C PRO A 172 -10.99 6.28 21.30
N LEU A 173 -11.13 5.03 20.82
CA LEU A 173 -11.85 4.69 19.58
C LEU A 173 -13.23 4.07 19.80
N THR A 174 -13.66 3.90 21.04
CA THR A 174 -14.98 3.36 21.40
C THR A 174 -15.70 4.37 22.28
N SER A 175 -16.85 4.85 21.81
CA SER A 175 -17.72 5.81 22.51
C SER A 175 -18.83 5.12 23.28
#